data_AF-A0A537EP74-F1
#
_entry.id   AF-A0A537EP74-F1
#
_cell.length_a   1.000
_cell.length_b   1.000
_cell.length_c   1.000
_cell.angle_alpha   90.00
_cell.angle_beta   90.00
_cell.angle_gamma   90.00
#
_symmetry.space_group_name_H-M   'P 1'
#
loop_
_entity.id
_entity.type
_entity.pdbx_description
1 polymer ?
#
loop_
_entity_poly.entity_id
_entity_poly.type
_entity_poly.pdbx_seq_one_letter_code
_entity_poly.pdbx_strand_id
1 'polypeptide(L)'
;MVHEFDPEKKTVSMRWTDGVSVRNKRGNLPVCHFGRGILTGAMETVFGTACDSLEVKCQGKGDAYCEAIIGAPEEISRLANGLGS
;
A
#
# COMPACT_ATOMS: atom_id res chain seq x y z
N MET A 1 -5.97 8.13 -2.81
CA MET A 1 -5.50 8.95 -3.93
C MET A 1 -3.98 8.89 -4.02
N VAL A 2 -3.44 8.94 -5.24
CA VAL A 2 -2.01 8.93 -5.51
C VAL A 2 -1.34 10.08 -4.76
N HIS A 3 -0.33 9.76 -3.97
CA HIS A 3 0.48 10.71 -3.23
C HIS A 3 1.82 10.95 -3.95
N GLU A 4 2.45 9.88 -4.42
CA GLU A 4 3.73 9.92 -5.14
C GLU A 4 3.75 8.84 -6.21
N PHE A 5 4.37 9.12 -7.37
CA PHE A 5 4.49 8.19 -8.49
C PHE A 5 5.89 8.28 -9.09
N ASP A 6 6.60 7.16 -9.12
CA ASP A 6 7.94 7.04 -9.70
C ASP A 6 7.85 6.11 -10.94
N PRO A 7 7.86 6.66 -12.16
CA PRO A 7 7.75 5.88 -13.39
C PRO A 7 9.00 5.04 -13.67
N GLU A 8 10.18 5.46 -13.19
CA GLU A 8 11.44 4.74 -13.44
C GLU A 8 11.52 3.49 -12.58
N LYS A 9 11.17 3.63 -11.28
CA LYS A 9 11.10 2.50 -10.35
C LYS A 9 9.79 1.71 -10.47
N LYS A 10 8.82 2.22 -11.26
CA LYS A 10 7.45 1.69 -11.34
C LYS A 10 6.83 1.51 -9.96
N THR A 11 6.92 2.55 -9.14
CA THR A 11 6.31 2.57 -7.81
C THR A 11 5.29 3.69 -7.68
N VAL A 12 4.30 3.48 -6.81
CA VAL A 12 3.32 4.50 -6.45
C VAL A 12 3.04 4.42 -4.96
N SER A 13 3.01 5.56 -4.27
CA SER A 13 2.45 5.69 -2.94
C SER A 13 1.02 6.20 -3.04
N MET A 14 0.09 5.50 -2.40
CA MET A 14 -1.32 5.84 -2.37
C MET A 14 -1.78 6.06 -0.93
N ARG A 15 -2.49 7.17 -0.70
CA ARG A 15 -3.05 7.53 0.62
C ARG A 15 -4.56 7.60 0.59
N TRP A 16 -5.24 7.09 1.60
CA TRP A 16 -6.69 7.23 1.72
C TRP A 16 -7.13 7.25 3.17
N THR A 17 -8.34 7.76 3.39
CA THR A 17 -9.03 7.71 4.68
C THR A 17 -10.31 6.91 4.55
N ASP A 18 -10.85 6.47 5.68
CA ASP A 18 -12.16 5.83 5.81
C ASP A 18 -12.32 4.55 4.99
N GLY A 19 -11.22 3.79 4.84
CA GLY A 19 -11.21 2.51 4.14
C GLY A 19 -12.23 1.52 4.71
N VAL A 20 -12.91 0.77 3.84
CA VAL A 20 -13.94 -0.21 4.25
C VAL A 20 -13.44 -1.19 5.31
N SER A 21 -12.17 -1.58 5.22
CA SER A 21 -11.53 -2.55 6.12
C SER A 21 -11.15 -1.99 7.49
N VAL A 22 -11.18 -0.66 7.71
CA VAL A 22 -10.77 -0.05 8.99
C VAL A 22 -11.90 0.04 10.00
N ARG A 23 -13.16 -0.08 9.55
CA ARG A 23 -14.34 0.07 10.41
C ARG A 23 -14.32 -0.98 11.52
N ASN A 24 -14.46 -0.52 12.77
CA ASN A 24 -14.47 -1.34 13.98
C ASN A 24 -13.22 -2.22 14.18
N LYS A 25 -12.08 -1.87 13.57
CA LYS A 25 -10.81 -2.54 13.82
C LYS A 25 -9.99 -1.79 14.87
N ARG A 26 -9.42 -2.56 15.81
CA ARG A 26 -8.40 -2.13 16.75
C ARG A 26 -7.34 -3.23 16.78
N GLY A 27 -6.14 -2.92 16.33
CA GLY A 27 -5.03 -3.85 16.32
C GLY A 27 -3.73 -3.15 15.97
N ASN A 28 -2.61 -3.87 15.97
CA ASN A 28 -1.29 -3.31 15.67
C ASN A 28 -0.82 -3.62 14.24
N LEU A 29 -1.65 -4.31 13.45
CA LEU A 29 -1.33 -4.72 12.08
C LEU A 29 -2.20 -3.98 11.06
N PRO A 30 -1.69 -3.71 9.85
CA PRO A 30 -2.49 -3.15 8.77
C PRO A 30 -3.62 -4.10 8.35
N VAL A 31 -4.79 -3.55 8.01
CA VAL A 31 -6.01 -4.34 7.78
C VAL A 31 -6.64 -4.11 6.40
N CYS A 32 -6.13 -3.20 5.56
CA CYS A 32 -6.78 -2.81 4.31
C CYS A 32 -6.51 -3.77 3.15
N HIS A 33 -6.60 -5.09 3.38
CA HIS A 33 -6.27 -6.09 2.37
C HIS A 33 -7.11 -5.95 1.09
N PHE A 34 -8.41 -5.68 1.23
CA PHE A 34 -9.31 -5.56 0.07
C PHE A 34 -9.02 -4.31 -0.76
N GLY A 35 -9.00 -3.13 -0.10
CA GLY A 35 -8.72 -1.86 -0.79
C GLY A 35 -7.33 -1.86 -1.42
N ARG A 36 -6.32 -2.35 -0.69
CA ARG A 36 -4.96 -2.50 -1.21
C ARG A 36 -4.92 -3.45 -2.41
N GLY A 37 -5.59 -4.61 -2.35
CA GLY A 37 -5.62 -5.56 -3.45
C GLY A 37 -6.21 -4.99 -4.75
N ILE A 38 -7.28 -4.20 -4.67
CA ILE A 38 -7.86 -3.50 -5.83
C ILE A 38 -6.84 -2.52 -6.43
N LEU A 39 -6.18 -1.73 -5.59
CA LEU A 39 -5.19 -0.75 -6.04
C LEU A 39 -3.98 -1.44 -6.67
N THR A 40 -3.51 -2.55 -6.10
CA THR A 40 -2.40 -3.34 -6.65
C THR A 40 -2.73 -3.83 -8.05
N GLY A 41 -3.87 -4.49 -8.25
CA GLY A 41 -4.27 -4.98 -9.58
C GLY A 41 -4.47 -3.86 -10.61
N ALA A 42 -4.97 -2.69 -10.18
CA ALA A 42 -5.03 -1.51 -11.05
C ALA A 42 -3.64 -1.08 -11.51
N MET A 43 -2.66 -1.06 -10.60
CA MET A 43 -1.29 -0.67 -10.92
C MET A 43 -0.54 -1.71 -11.75
N GLU A 44 -0.86 -3.00 -11.63
CA GLU A 44 -0.33 -4.02 -12.54
C GLU A 44 -0.68 -3.70 -14.00
N THR A 45 -1.91 -3.25 -14.22
CA THR A 45 -2.38 -2.83 -15.54
C THR A 45 -1.65 -1.56 -16.02
N VAL A 46 -1.46 -0.58 -15.12
CA VAL A 46 -0.78 0.69 -15.45
C VAL A 46 0.71 0.48 -15.74
N PHE A 47 1.41 -0.32 -14.95
CA PHE A 47 2.84 -0.55 -15.08
C PHE A 47 3.21 -1.64 -16.10
N GLY A 48 2.22 -2.43 -16.54
CA GLY A 48 2.40 -3.54 -17.46
C GLY A 48 3.26 -4.66 -16.89
N THR A 49 3.27 -4.83 -15.56
CA THR A 49 4.08 -5.83 -14.86
C THR A 49 3.42 -6.24 -13.55
N ALA A 50 3.79 -7.42 -13.04
CA ALA A 50 3.30 -7.89 -11.75
C ALA A 50 3.67 -6.91 -10.64
N CYS A 51 2.75 -6.68 -9.72
CA CYS A 51 2.94 -5.76 -8.61
C CYS A 51 2.62 -6.43 -7.28
N ASP A 52 3.34 -6.01 -6.25
CA ASP A 52 2.98 -6.25 -4.87
C ASP A 52 2.74 -4.91 -4.17
N SER A 53 2.37 -4.95 -2.90
CA SER A 53 2.03 -3.77 -2.13
C SER A 53 2.39 -3.91 -0.66
N LEU A 54 2.81 -2.81 -0.05
CA LEU A 54 3.11 -2.72 1.38
C LEU A 54 2.27 -1.62 2.01
N GLU A 55 1.43 -1.96 2.99
CA GLU A 55 0.68 -0.98 3.77
C GLU A 55 1.55 -0.44 4.91
N VAL A 56 2.12 0.75 4.72
CA VAL A 56 3.05 1.39 5.66
C VAL A 56 2.33 2.15 6.78
N LYS A 57 1.13 2.67 6.51
CA LYS A 57 0.24 3.29 7.51
C LYS A 57 -1.17 2.75 7.38
N CYS A 58 -1.88 2.62 8.50
CA CYS A 58 -3.24 2.12 8.51
C CYS A 58 -4.06 2.72 9.66
N GLN A 59 -5.23 3.29 9.38
CA GLN A 59 -6.13 3.80 10.43
C GLN A 59 -6.60 2.69 11.38
N GLY A 60 -6.64 1.42 10.93
CA GLY A 60 -6.91 0.27 11.80
C GLY A 60 -5.84 0.05 12.89
N LYS A 61 -4.63 0.60 12.70
CA LYS A 61 -3.55 0.67 13.70
C LYS A 61 -3.59 1.93 14.57
N GLY A 62 -4.43 2.90 14.22
CA GLY A 62 -4.45 4.22 14.85
C GLY A 62 -3.66 5.30 14.11
N ASP A 63 -3.14 5.03 12.91
CA ASP A 63 -2.55 6.09 12.07
C ASP A 63 -3.63 7.08 11.60
N ALA A 64 -3.24 8.32 11.28
CA ALA A 64 -4.17 9.34 10.81
C ALA A 64 -4.83 9.01 9.46
N TYR A 65 -4.16 8.19 8.63
CA TYR A 65 -4.61 7.77 7.31
C TYR A 65 -4.00 6.42 6.95
N CYS A 66 -4.54 5.76 5.93
CA CYS A 66 -3.95 4.57 5.35
C CYS A 66 -3.01 4.95 4.21
N GLU A 67 -1.88 4.26 4.09
CA GLU A 67 -0.89 4.47 3.04
C GLU A 67 -0.32 3.13 2.58
N ALA A 68 -0.33 2.90 1.28
CA ALA A 68 0.32 1.75 0.68
C ALA A 68 1.26 2.17 -0.45
N ILE A 69 2.42 1.52 -0.49
CA ILE A 69 3.36 1.58 -1.60
C ILE A 69 3.10 0.38 -2.48
N ILE A 70 2.98 0.58 -3.79
CA ILE A 70 2.70 -0.45 -4.79
C ILE A 70 3.78 -0.39 -5.85
N GLY A 71 4.30 -1.54 -6.29
CA GLY A 71 5.33 -1.63 -7.32
C GLY A 71 5.81 -3.06 -7.53
N ALA A 72 6.94 -3.24 -8.20
CA ALA A 72 7.49 -4.57 -8.45
C ALA A 72 7.73 -5.37 -7.15
N PRO A 73 7.48 -6.70 -7.11
CA PRO A 73 7.63 -7.50 -5.89
C PRO A 73 9.00 -7.39 -5.21
N GLU A 74 10.07 -7.31 -5.99
CA GLU A 74 11.46 -7.16 -5.51
C GLU A 74 11.67 -5.82 -4.79
N GLU A 75 11.07 -4.75 -5.33
CA GLU A 75 11.13 -3.41 -4.78
C GLU A 75 10.36 -3.32 -3.45
N ILE A 76 9.14 -3.88 -3.44
CA ILE A 76 8.31 -3.95 -2.24
C ILE A 76 8.99 -4.77 -1.14
N SER A 77 9.61 -5.90 -1.51
CA SER A 77 10.38 -6.72 -0.57
C SER A 77 11.57 -5.95 0.03
N ARG A 78 12.29 -5.18 -0.79
CA ARG A 78 13.39 -4.33 -0.31
C ARG A 78 12.90 -3.28 0.69
N LEU A 79 11.79 -2.61 0.39
CA LEU A 79 11.19 -1.60 1.27
C LEU A 79 10.70 -2.22 2.58
N ALA A 80 10.06 -3.39 2.54
CA ALA A 80 9.60 -4.10 3.72
C ALA A 80 10.76 -4.46 4.67
N ASN A 81 11.88 -4.93 4.12
CA ASN A 81 13.07 -5.25 4.90
C ASN A 81 13.75 -4.01 5.50
N GLY A 82 13.75 -2.88 4.79
CA GLY A 82 14.31 -1.62 5.28
C GLY A 82 13.47 -0.92 6.37
N LEU A 83 12.18 -1.26 6.51
CA LEU A 83 11.31 -0.74 7.58
C LEU A 83 11.42 -1.53 8.89
N GLY A 84 12.09 -2.69 8.86
CA GLY A 84 12.28 -3.58 10.01
C GLY A 84 13.57 -3.37 10.79
N SER A 85 14.39 -2.37 10.42
CA SER A 85 15.66 -2.01 11.06
C SER A 85 15.56 -0.75 11.92
#